data_AF-A0A5E4JZW6-F1
#
_entry.id   AF-A0A5E4JZW6-F1
#
_cell.length_a   1.000
_cell.length_b   1.000
_cell.length_c   1.000
_cell.angle_alpha   90.00
_cell.angle_beta   90.00
_cell.angle_gamma   90.00
#
_symmetry.space_group_name_H-M   'P 1'
#
loop_
_entity.id
_entity.type
_entity.pdbx_description
1 polymer ?
#
loop_
_entity_poly.entity_id
_entity_poly.type
_entity_poly.pdbx_seq_one_letter_code
_entity_poly.pdbx_strand_id
1 'polypeptide(L)'
;MPKVLIGIVTYGKHRYCLDEFIGCLDKQSFKPDVLFVVNHNESAYAALLRSKNQNAVEDPKPAANIPEKIVNGRKFLREHALKNGYDELIFVDSDVMLPERAVEWLLATAGDVVAGACLNSFNVDGKNVIAPELYKDLGDGNCQQFTYEGVAIPQILAIGAAGFGCTRIKRKVLEAVDFRAMPNAPKGGEDIAFYLDARAKGFKCFANTLVKCIHRVFPSDDPRSAMFEWRKRIEDWTYNIKT
;
A
#
# COMPACT_ATOMS: atom_id res chain seq x y z
N MET A 1 -13.65 -6.81 19.04
CA MET A 1 -13.15 -6.60 17.66
C MET A 1 -11.98 -5.64 17.74
N PRO A 2 -10.90 -5.83 16.96
CA PRO A 2 -9.73 -4.95 17.02
C PRO A 2 -10.11 -3.52 16.61
N LYS A 3 -9.51 -2.53 17.24
CA LYS A 3 -9.59 -1.11 16.85
C LYS A 3 -8.59 -0.85 15.73
N VAL A 4 -9.07 -0.58 14.52
CA VAL A 4 -8.26 -0.50 13.30
C VAL A 4 -8.29 0.92 12.74
N LEU A 5 -7.11 1.43 12.39
CA LEU A 5 -6.93 2.67 11.64
C LEU A 5 -6.49 2.35 10.20
N ILE A 6 -7.18 2.89 9.21
CA ILE A 6 -6.62 3.09 7.87
C ILE A 6 -5.89 4.43 7.86
N GLY A 7 -4.57 4.40 7.65
CA GLY A 7 -3.72 5.57 7.54
C GLY A 7 -3.30 5.80 6.08
N ILE A 8 -3.56 7.00 5.58
CA ILE A 8 -3.32 7.34 4.18
C ILE A 8 -2.40 8.56 4.11
N VAL A 9 -1.23 8.42 3.49
CA VAL A 9 -0.40 9.56 3.13
C VAL A 9 -0.78 9.98 1.72
N THR A 10 -1.09 11.27 1.50
CA THR A 10 -1.65 11.73 0.24
C THR A 10 -1.24 13.16 -0.11
N TYR A 11 -1.49 13.54 -1.35
CA TYR A 11 -1.19 14.86 -1.89
C TYR A 11 -2.06 15.15 -3.12
N GLY A 12 -2.12 16.42 -3.51
CA GLY A 12 -3.10 16.97 -4.44
C GLY A 12 -3.03 16.39 -5.85
N LYS A 13 -1.92 15.79 -6.27
CA LYS A 13 -1.87 15.14 -7.59
C LYS A 13 -2.69 13.86 -7.66
N HIS A 14 -3.09 13.25 -6.54
CA HIS A 14 -3.97 12.08 -6.53
C HIS A 14 -5.47 12.44 -6.65
N ARG A 15 -5.78 13.73 -6.86
CA ARG A 15 -7.17 14.19 -7.01
C ARG A 15 -7.92 13.50 -8.14
N TYR A 16 -7.25 13.05 -9.20
CA TYR A 16 -7.90 12.41 -10.35
C TYR A 16 -8.61 11.09 -9.98
N CYS A 17 -8.19 10.41 -8.92
CA CYS A 17 -8.79 9.15 -8.47
C CYS A 17 -9.43 9.23 -7.09
N LEU A 18 -9.51 10.43 -6.49
CA LEU A 18 -9.94 10.62 -5.10
C LEU A 18 -11.36 10.11 -4.84
N ASP A 19 -12.30 10.37 -5.75
CA ASP A 19 -13.70 9.97 -5.55
C ASP A 19 -13.90 8.46 -5.67
N GLU A 20 -13.16 7.82 -6.58
CA GLU A 20 -13.10 6.36 -6.68
C GLU A 20 -12.49 5.75 -5.41
N PHE A 21 -11.39 6.34 -4.93
CA PHE A 21 -10.69 5.92 -3.72
C PHE A 21 -11.59 5.97 -2.47
N ILE A 22 -12.25 7.11 -2.23
CA ILE A 22 -13.21 7.25 -1.12
C ILE A 22 -14.35 6.24 -1.27
N GLY A 23 -14.87 6.05 -2.49
CA GLY A 23 -15.89 5.04 -2.76
C GLY A 23 -15.46 3.62 -2.39
N CYS A 24 -14.19 3.27 -2.56
CA CYS A 24 -13.64 1.96 -2.16
C CYS A 24 -13.50 1.83 -0.63
N LEU A 25 -13.18 2.92 0.08
CA LEU A 25 -13.17 2.95 1.54
C LEU A 25 -14.59 2.79 2.11
N ASP A 26 -15.55 3.52 1.55
CA ASP A 26 -16.95 3.49 1.99
C ASP A 26 -17.59 2.10 1.81
N LYS A 27 -17.18 1.36 0.77
CA LYS A 27 -17.65 0.00 0.49
C LYS A 27 -16.99 -1.08 1.34
N GLN A 28 -15.98 -0.77 2.16
CA GLN A 28 -15.37 -1.78 3.02
C GLN A 28 -16.42 -2.41 3.93
N SER A 29 -16.46 -3.75 3.98
CA SER A 29 -17.42 -4.49 4.80
C SER A 29 -17.12 -4.37 6.30
N PHE A 30 -15.83 -4.30 6.66
CA PHE A 30 -15.38 -3.84 7.97
C PHE A 30 -15.27 -2.32 7.98
N LYS A 31 -15.69 -1.65 9.06
CA LYS A 31 -15.65 -0.18 9.19
C LYS A 31 -14.51 0.26 10.12
N PRO A 32 -13.29 0.53 9.58
CA PRO A 32 -12.20 1.08 10.37
C PRO A 32 -12.33 2.60 10.52
N ASP A 33 -11.60 3.17 11.48
CA ASP A 33 -11.35 4.61 11.48
C ASP A 33 -10.42 4.95 10.30
N VAL A 34 -10.57 6.13 9.72
CA VAL A 34 -9.76 6.58 8.57
C VAL A 34 -9.10 7.91 8.90
N LEU A 35 -7.82 8.06 8.57
CA LEU A 35 -7.09 9.31 8.70
C LEU A 35 -6.19 9.55 7.48
N PHE A 36 -6.42 10.69 6.83
CA PHE A 36 -5.56 11.22 5.79
C PHE A 36 -4.51 12.15 6.39
N VAL A 37 -3.25 11.93 6.04
CA VAL A 37 -2.15 12.88 6.25
C VAL A 37 -1.77 13.44 4.89
N VAL A 38 -2.09 14.71 4.70
CA VAL A 38 -1.82 15.47 3.49
C VAL A 38 -0.43 16.09 3.60
N ASN A 39 0.35 16.07 2.52
CA ASN A 39 1.67 16.70 2.48
C ASN A 39 1.64 18.16 2.99
N HIS A 40 2.76 18.57 3.59
CA HIS A 40 2.98 19.93 4.06
C HIS A 40 2.76 20.97 2.95
N ASN A 41 2.11 22.09 3.29
CA ASN A 41 1.69 23.18 2.41
C ASN A 41 0.65 22.82 1.34
N GLU A 42 -0.18 21.79 1.59
CA GLU A 42 -1.30 21.42 0.71
C GLU A 42 -2.67 21.58 1.40
N SER A 43 -2.83 22.65 2.18
CA SER A 43 -4.05 22.98 2.94
C SER A 43 -5.33 22.97 2.11
N ALA A 44 -5.29 23.41 0.85
CA ALA A 44 -6.43 23.36 -0.06
C ALA A 44 -6.89 21.91 -0.35
N TYR A 45 -5.95 20.98 -0.47
CA TYR A 45 -6.25 19.56 -0.67
C TYR A 45 -6.78 18.92 0.63
N ALA A 46 -6.22 19.29 1.79
CA ALA A 46 -6.76 18.89 3.08
C ALA A 46 -8.19 19.41 3.31
N ALA A 47 -8.50 20.62 2.86
CA ALA A 47 -9.85 21.17 2.89
C ALA A 47 -10.82 20.42 1.96
N LEU A 48 -10.36 20.02 0.76
CA LEU A 48 -11.14 19.19 -0.17
C LEU A 48 -11.52 17.83 0.43
N LEU A 49 -10.59 17.18 1.12
CA LEU A 49 -10.86 15.91 1.82
C LEU A 49 -11.92 16.11 2.92
N ARG A 50 -11.77 17.17 3.73
CA ARG A 50 -12.74 17.51 4.77
C ARG A 50 -14.12 17.84 4.21
N SER A 51 -14.21 18.52 3.06
CA SER A 51 -15.50 18.78 2.40
C SER A 51 -16.16 17.51 1.87
N LYS A 52 -15.43 16.39 1.78
CA LYS A 52 -15.92 15.06 1.45
C LYS A 52 -16.14 14.18 2.69
N ASN A 53 -16.30 14.80 3.86
CA ASN A 53 -16.49 14.15 5.16
C ASN A 53 -15.34 13.22 5.58
N GLN A 54 -14.14 13.44 5.07
CA GLN A 54 -12.95 12.66 5.45
C GLN A 54 -12.18 13.37 6.56
N ASN A 55 -11.64 12.59 7.51
CA ASN A 55 -10.73 13.10 8.51
C ASN A 55 -9.35 13.31 7.90
N ALA A 56 -8.93 14.57 7.77
CA ALA A 56 -7.66 14.93 7.14
C ALA A 56 -6.89 15.96 7.95
N VAL A 57 -5.60 15.70 8.12
CA VAL A 57 -4.64 16.61 8.73
C VAL A 57 -3.54 16.92 7.73
N GLU A 58 -2.93 18.09 7.88
CA GLU A 58 -1.73 18.44 7.12
C GLU A 58 -0.50 18.00 7.90
N ASP A 59 0.50 17.47 7.21
CA ASP A 59 1.80 17.14 7.78
C ASP A 59 2.45 18.42 8.32
N PRO A 60 2.71 18.50 9.64
CA PRO A 60 3.31 19.70 10.23
C PRO A 60 4.78 19.87 9.84
N LYS A 61 5.43 18.85 9.27
CA LYS A 61 6.87 18.86 8.99
C LYS A 61 7.13 19.19 7.51
N PRO A 62 7.92 20.25 7.22
CA PRO A 62 8.45 20.43 5.88
C PRO A 62 9.38 19.27 5.53
N ALA A 63 9.50 18.96 4.24
CA ALA A 63 10.35 17.90 3.73
C ALA A 63 10.94 18.31 2.38
N ALA A 64 12.22 18.03 2.19
CA ALA A 64 12.99 18.45 1.02
C ALA A 64 12.78 17.52 -0.18
N ASN A 65 12.44 16.25 0.06
CA ASN A 65 12.32 15.22 -0.97
C ASN A 65 11.10 14.31 -0.75
N ILE A 66 10.79 13.49 -1.75
CA ILE A 66 9.61 12.60 -1.75
C ILE A 66 9.68 11.55 -0.62
N PRO A 67 10.78 10.79 -0.44
CA PRO A 67 10.88 9.83 0.67
C PRO A 67 10.65 10.46 2.04
N GLU A 68 11.18 11.65 2.28
CA GLU A 68 11.01 12.36 3.56
C GLU A 68 9.54 12.75 3.81
N LYS A 69 8.81 13.22 2.78
CA LYS A 69 7.37 13.48 2.87
C LYS A 69 6.60 12.23 3.28
N ILE A 70 6.88 11.10 2.62
CA ILE A 70 6.20 9.83 2.89
C ILE A 70 6.52 9.35 4.32
N VAL A 71 7.80 9.37 4.70
CA VAL A 71 8.24 8.95 6.04
C VAL A 71 7.62 9.82 7.12
N ASN A 72 7.57 11.14 6.96
CA ASN A 72 6.93 12.03 7.93
C ASN A 72 5.45 11.67 8.13
N GLY A 73 4.70 11.51 7.04
CA GLY A 73 3.30 11.09 7.10
C GLY A 73 3.10 9.73 7.76
N ARG A 74 3.95 8.74 7.45
CA ARG A 74 3.87 7.40 8.06
C ARG A 74 4.23 7.42 9.55
N LYS A 75 5.22 8.21 9.96
CA LYS A 75 5.54 8.42 11.38
C LYS A 75 4.39 9.08 12.12
N PHE A 76 3.77 10.10 11.53
CA PHE A 76 2.59 10.74 12.11
C PHE A 76 1.45 9.74 12.33
N LEU A 77 1.14 8.92 11.32
CA LEU A 77 0.10 7.89 11.40
C LEU A 77 0.42 6.83 12.45
N ARG A 78 1.68 6.40 12.54
CA ARG A 78 2.16 5.49 13.59
C ARG A 78 1.97 6.08 14.98
N GLU A 79 2.42 7.31 15.20
CA GLU A 79 2.28 8.01 16.48
C GLU A 79 0.81 8.19 16.86
N HIS A 80 -0.03 8.56 15.89
CA HIS A 80 -1.48 8.66 16.08
C HIS A 80 -2.09 7.30 16.46
N ALA A 81 -1.75 6.23 15.75
CA ALA A 81 -2.23 4.88 16.04
C ALA A 81 -1.86 4.45 17.47
N LEU A 82 -0.60 4.65 17.86
CA LEU A 82 -0.09 4.28 19.18
C LEU A 82 -0.76 5.08 20.30
N LYS A 83 -0.85 6.41 20.14
CA LYS A 83 -1.41 7.34 21.13
C LYS A 83 -2.91 7.10 21.37
N ASN A 84 -3.66 6.75 20.33
CA ASN A 84 -5.11 6.58 20.39
C ASN A 84 -5.55 5.13 20.61
N GLY A 85 -4.61 4.25 21.00
CA GLY A 85 -4.91 2.88 21.41
C GLY A 85 -5.42 1.99 20.28
N TYR A 86 -4.99 2.22 19.04
CA TYR A 86 -5.30 1.31 17.94
C TYR A 86 -4.51 0.01 18.08
N ASP A 87 -5.17 -1.10 17.77
CA ASP A 87 -4.59 -2.44 17.75
C ASP A 87 -3.83 -2.69 16.45
N GLU A 88 -4.24 -2.01 15.37
CA GLU A 88 -3.70 -2.18 14.04
C GLU A 88 -3.73 -0.91 13.22
N LEU A 89 -2.74 -0.76 12.34
CA LEU A 89 -2.65 0.27 11.32
C LEU A 89 -2.58 -0.40 9.95
N ILE A 90 -3.47 -0.01 9.04
CA ILE A 90 -3.44 -0.40 7.65
C ILE A 90 -3.01 0.82 6.84
N PHE A 91 -1.83 0.76 6.25
CA PHE A 91 -1.43 1.73 5.24
C PHE A 91 -2.12 1.43 3.93
N VAL A 92 -2.64 2.49 3.31
CA VAL A 92 -3.22 2.46 1.97
C VAL A 92 -2.75 3.71 1.24
N ASP A 93 -2.13 3.52 0.08
CA ASP A 93 -1.76 4.66 -0.76
C ASP A 93 -3.02 5.21 -1.46
N SER A 94 -3.10 6.53 -1.60
CA SER A 94 -4.33 7.22 -2.05
C SER A 94 -4.70 7.02 -3.53
N ASP A 95 -3.86 6.32 -4.28
CA ASP A 95 -4.05 5.85 -5.65
C ASP A 95 -4.25 4.31 -5.71
N VAL A 96 -4.49 3.65 -4.57
CA VAL A 96 -4.71 2.20 -4.50
C VAL A 96 -6.15 1.87 -4.10
N MET A 97 -6.89 1.23 -5.01
CA MET A 97 -8.30 0.89 -4.84
C MET A 97 -8.44 -0.48 -4.19
N LEU A 98 -8.99 -0.50 -2.98
CA LEU A 98 -9.21 -1.71 -2.19
C LEU A 98 -10.41 -2.51 -2.68
N PRO A 99 -10.34 -3.86 -2.72
CA PRO A 99 -11.54 -4.68 -2.81
C PRO A 99 -12.41 -4.54 -1.54
N GLU A 100 -13.73 -4.74 -1.65
CA GLU A 100 -14.71 -4.45 -0.58
C GLU A 100 -14.46 -5.20 0.74
N ARG A 101 -13.73 -6.32 0.70
CA ARG A 101 -13.40 -7.12 1.89
C ARG A 101 -11.92 -7.13 2.24
N ALA A 102 -11.15 -6.17 1.70
CA ALA A 102 -9.70 -6.09 1.90
C ALA A 102 -9.35 -6.10 3.39
N VAL A 103 -9.99 -5.23 4.17
CA VAL A 103 -9.71 -5.09 5.61
C VAL A 103 -9.98 -6.39 6.35
N GLU A 104 -11.13 -7.05 6.11
CA GLU A 104 -11.44 -8.34 6.73
C GLU A 104 -10.40 -9.41 6.40
N TRP A 105 -10.01 -9.52 5.13
CA TRP A 105 -9.05 -10.53 4.68
C TRP A 105 -7.66 -10.29 5.26
N LEU A 106 -7.22 -9.03 5.36
CA LEU A 106 -5.95 -8.69 6.03
C LEU A 106 -6.00 -9.03 7.52
N LEU A 107 -7.10 -8.69 8.20
CA LEU A 107 -7.30 -8.97 9.62
C LEU A 107 -7.28 -10.47 9.93
N ALA A 108 -7.95 -11.26 9.09
CA ALA A 108 -8.04 -12.71 9.20
C ALA A 108 -6.73 -13.44 8.86
N THR A 109 -5.78 -12.77 8.19
CA THR A 109 -4.51 -13.38 7.81
C THR A 109 -3.56 -13.45 9.00
N ALA A 110 -3.03 -14.65 9.25
CA ALA A 110 -1.98 -14.86 10.24
C ALA A 110 -0.69 -14.14 9.80
N GLY A 111 -0.17 -13.29 10.67
CA GLY A 111 1.01 -12.47 10.38
C GLY A 111 1.12 -11.31 11.35
N ASP A 112 2.30 -10.71 11.42
CA ASP A 112 2.57 -9.48 12.17
C ASP A 112 2.47 -8.26 11.25
N VAL A 113 2.93 -8.43 10.01
CA VAL A 113 2.77 -7.52 8.88
C VAL A 113 2.16 -8.31 7.73
N VAL A 114 1.07 -7.80 7.14
CA VAL A 114 0.36 -8.48 6.05
C VAL A 114 0.10 -7.50 4.91
N ALA A 115 0.63 -7.80 3.72
CA ALA A 115 0.40 -7.02 2.50
C ALA A 115 -0.76 -7.59 1.67
N GLY A 116 -1.50 -6.70 1.00
CA GLY A 116 -2.23 -7.03 -0.21
C GLY A 116 -1.34 -6.93 -1.45
N ALA A 117 -1.81 -7.47 -2.56
CA ALA A 117 -1.11 -7.38 -3.84
C ALA A 117 -1.59 -6.16 -4.63
N CYS A 118 -0.65 -5.30 -5.02
CA CYS A 118 -0.86 -4.20 -5.96
C CYS A 118 0.07 -4.39 -7.15
N LEU A 119 -0.42 -4.18 -8.36
CA LEU A 119 0.43 -4.18 -9.56
C LEU A 119 1.08 -2.81 -9.72
N ASN A 120 2.35 -2.77 -10.07
CA ASN A 120 3.04 -1.54 -10.47
C ASN A 120 3.96 -1.81 -11.68
N SER A 121 4.58 -0.74 -12.17
CA SER A 121 5.43 -0.68 -13.34
C SER A 121 6.90 -0.74 -12.94
N PHE A 122 7.62 -1.72 -13.48
CA PHE A 122 9.02 -1.97 -13.17
C PHE A 122 9.87 -1.95 -14.45
N ASN A 123 11.09 -1.43 -14.35
CA ASN A 123 12.07 -1.55 -15.41
C ASN A 123 12.90 -2.82 -15.19
N VAL A 124 12.75 -3.80 -16.09
CA VAL A 124 13.53 -5.04 -16.11
C VAL A 124 14.26 -5.09 -17.45
N ASP A 125 15.59 -5.00 -17.41
CA ASP A 125 16.46 -4.98 -18.59
C ASP A 125 16.02 -3.96 -19.66
N GLY A 126 15.67 -2.76 -19.23
CA GLY A 126 15.21 -1.67 -20.11
C GLY A 126 13.77 -1.80 -20.58
N LYS A 127 13.07 -2.88 -20.24
CA LYS A 127 11.65 -3.09 -20.59
C LYS A 127 10.76 -2.74 -19.41
N ASN A 128 9.63 -2.10 -19.72
CA ASN A 128 8.60 -1.87 -18.73
C ASN A 128 7.74 -3.12 -18.54
N VAL A 129 7.69 -3.64 -17.32
CA VAL A 129 6.95 -4.85 -16.94
C VAL A 129 5.96 -4.49 -15.85
N ILE A 130 4.71 -4.94 -15.97
CA ILE A 130 3.74 -4.84 -14.88
C ILE A 130 3.84 -6.10 -14.03
N ALA A 131 4.11 -5.91 -12.74
CA ALA A 131 4.30 -7.00 -11.78
C ALA A 131 3.77 -6.57 -10.40
N PRO A 132 3.50 -7.52 -9.49
CA PRO A 132 3.13 -7.19 -8.12
C PRO A 132 4.29 -6.53 -7.35
N GLU A 133 3.97 -5.58 -6.48
CA GLU A 133 4.86 -5.02 -5.46
C GLU A 133 5.06 -5.98 -4.29
N LEU A 134 5.42 -7.22 -4.59
CA LEU A 134 5.66 -8.28 -3.62
C LEU A 134 7.02 -8.90 -3.89
N TYR A 135 7.79 -9.13 -2.83
CA TYR A 135 9.15 -9.65 -2.92
C TYR A 135 9.33 -10.84 -2.00
N LYS A 136 9.85 -11.93 -2.55
CA LYS A 136 10.29 -13.13 -1.82
C LYS A 136 11.67 -12.89 -1.23
N ASP A 137 11.86 -13.26 0.03
CA ASP A 137 13.18 -13.34 0.63
C ASP A 137 13.93 -14.58 0.13
N LEU A 138 15.18 -14.43 -0.29
CA LEU A 138 16.02 -15.54 -0.72
C LEU A 138 16.95 -16.07 0.39
N GLY A 139 17.00 -15.40 1.55
CA GLY A 139 17.76 -15.82 2.72
C GLY A 139 19.27 -15.50 2.69
N ASP A 140 19.74 -14.88 1.61
CA ASP A 140 21.13 -14.47 1.36
C ASP A 140 21.31 -12.94 1.36
N GLY A 141 20.30 -12.22 1.86
CA GLY A 141 20.23 -10.75 1.80
C GLY A 141 19.59 -10.21 0.52
N ASN A 142 19.28 -11.08 -0.46
CA ASN A 142 18.57 -10.69 -1.67
C ASN A 142 17.06 -10.93 -1.56
N CYS A 143 16.32 -10.12 -2.32
CA CYS A 143 14.88 -10.28 -2.51
C CYS A 143 14.58 -10.43 -4.00
N GLN A 144 13.64 -11.32 -4.33
CA GLN A 144 13.19 -11.55 -5.69
C GLN A 144 11.74 -11.11 -5.84
N GLN A 145 11.44 -10.29 -6.84
CA GLN A 145 10.07 -9.89 -7.13
C GLN A 145 9.23 -11.10 -7.58
N PHE A 146 7.99 -11.20 -7.07
CA PHE A 146 7.04 -12.17 -7.60
C PHE A 146 6.55 -11.78 -8.99
N THR A 147 6.24 -12.77 -9.83
CA THR A 147 5.59 -12.52 -11.11
C THR A 147 4.08 -12.35 -10.94
N TYR A 148 3.41 -11.79 -11.95
CA TYR A 148 1.96 -11.73 -12.01
C TYR A 148 1.35 -13.12 -11.81
N GLU A 149 1.82 -14.11 -12.57
CA GLU A 149 1.34 -15.49 -12.54
C GLU A 149 1.56 -16.13 -11.16
N GLY A 150 2.69 -15.83 -10.51
CA GLY A 150 3.03 -16.34 -9.19
C GLY A 150 2.07 -15.91 -8.08
N VAL A 151 1.35 -14.81 -8.26
CA VAL A 151 0.38 -14.27 -7.29
C VAL A 151 -1.05 -14.19 -7.82
N ALA A 152 -1.28 -14.63 -9.07
CA ALA A 152 -2.60 -14.59 -9.70
C ALA A 152 -3.59 -15.54 -9.01
N ILE A 153 -3.13 -16.63 -8.41
CA ILE A 153 -3.97 -17.53 -7.62
C ILE A 153 -4.00 -17.01 -6.17
N PRO A 154 -5.20 -16.86 -5.55
CA PRO A 154 -5.33 -16.49 -4.14
C PRO A 154 -4.60 -17.46 -3.22
N GLN A 155 -3.71 -16.94 -2.38
CA GLN A 155 -2.88 -17.70 -1.44
C GLN A 155 -2.28 -16.76 -0.38
N ILE A 156 -1.67 -17.35 0.65
CA ILE A 156 -0.89 -16.62 1.65
C ILE A 156 0.58 -17.00 1.47
N LEU A 157 1.43 -16.00 1.26
CA LEU A 157 2.85 -16.17 0.96
C LEU A 157 3.70 -15.51 2.04
N ALA A 158 4.74 -16.20 2.51
CA ALA A 158 5.80 -15.52 3.25
C ALA A 158 6.55 -14.58 2.31
N ILE A 159 6.82 -13.35 2.75
CA ILE A 159 7.46 -12.32 1.93
C ILE A 159 8.67 -11.72 2.65
N GLY A 160 9.64 -11.28 1.85
CA GLY A 160 10.77 -10.49 2.30
C GLY A 160 10.43 -9.02 2.42
N ALA A 161 9.63 -8.49 1.48
CA ALA A 161 9.13 -7.12 1.49
C ALA A 161 7.90 -6.96 0.58
N ALA A 162 7.21 -5.83 0.70
CA ALA A 162 6.14 -5.41 -0.18
C ALA A 162 6.00 -3.88 -0.22
N GLY A 163 5.24 -3.38 -1.18
CA GLY A 163 4.77 -2.00 -1.19
C GLY A 163 3.75 -1.71 -0.07
N PHE A 164 3.60 -0.45 0.27
CA PHE A 164 2.64 0.00 1.30
C PHE A 164 1.27 0.41 0.75
N GLY A 165 1.04 0.21 -0.54
CA GLY A 165 -0.24 0.46 -1.19
C GLY A 165 -1.43 -0.20 -0.49
N CYS A 166 -1.21 -1.35 0.14
CA CYS A 166 -2.15 -1.98 1.06
C CYS A 166 -1.40 -2.88 2.04
N THR A 167 -1.08 -2.40 3.25
CA THR A 167 -0.32 -3.18 4.24
C THR A 167 -0.88 -3.00 5.66
N ARG A 168 -1.29 -4.10 6.29
CA ARG A 168 -1.71 -4.18 7.70
C ARG A 168 -0.53 -4.45 8.61
N ILE A 169 -0.43 -3.70 9.70
CA ILE A 169 0.63 -3.77 10.69
C ILE A 169 0.02 -3.86 12.09
N LYS A 170 0.38 -4.89 12.85
CA LYS A 170 -0.05 -5.03 14.25
C LYS A 170 0.63 -4.02 15.16
N ARG A 171 -0.06 -3.58 16.21
CA ARG A 171 0.46 -2.65 17.22
C ARG A 171 1.85 -3.01 17.74
N LYS A 172 2.09 -4.28 18.10
CA LYS A 172 3.42 -4.71 18.59
C LYS A 172 4.57 -4.44 17.61
N VAL A 173 4.28 -4.43 16.31
CA VAL A 173 5.25 -4.09 15.27
C VAL A 173 5.42 -2.57 15.22
N LEU A 174 4.34 -1.80 15.29
CA LEU A 174 4.39 -0.34 15.37
C LEU A 174 5.21 0.11 16.59
N GLU A 175 5.04 -0.51 17.75
CA GLU A 175 5.81 -0.20 18.96
C GLU A 175 7.31 -0.46 18.77
N ALA A 176 7.66 -1.52 18.02
CA ALA A 176 9.02 -1.95 17.85
C ALA A 176 9.74 -1.31 16.65
N VAL A 177 9.06 -0.99 15.55
CA VAL A 177 9.66 -0.59 14.27
C VAL A 177 9.29 0.85 13.93
N ASP A 178 10.28 1.64 13.52
CA ASP A 178 10.09 3.02 13.04
C ASP A 178 10.21 3.08 11.52
N PHE A 179 9.75 4.19 10.92
CA PHE A 179 9.83 4.44 9.47
C PHE A 179 11.11 5.21 9.12
N ARG A 180 11.76 4.85 8.03
CA ARG A 180 12.95 5.55 7.55
C ARG A 180 13.07 5.45 6.04
N ALA A 181 13.69 6.46 5.43
CA ALA A 181 14.08 6.38 4.04
C ALA A 181 15.26 5.40 3.87
N MET A 182 15.37 4.79 2.70
CA MET A 182 16.59 4.07 2.32
C MET A 182 17.61 5.04 1.73
N PRO A 183 18.86 5.05 2.22
CA PRO A 183 19.90 5.96 1.71
C PRO A 183 20.13 5.87 0.19
N ASN A 184 19.98 4.67 -0.37
CA ASN A 184 20.24 4.38 -1.79
C ASN A 184 18.97 4.34 -2.66
N ALA A 185 17.83 4.82 -2.15
CA ALA A 185 16.57 4.86 -2.89
C ALA A 185 15.96 6.28 -2.85
N PRO A 186 16.48 7.22 -3.66
CA PRO A 186 16.08 8.63 -3.59
C PRO A 186 14.62 8.90 -4.02
N LYS A 187 13.92 7.88 -4.53
CA LYS A 187 12.54 7.97 -5.02
C LYS A 187 11.54 7.09 -4.25
N GLY A 188 11.96 6.40 -3.19
CA GLY A 188 11.08 5.51 -2.41
C GLY A 188 11.85 4.53 -1.52
N GLY A 189 11.31 3.32 -1.33
CA GLY A 189 11.97 2.22 -0.60
C GLY A 189 11.83 2.30 0.92
N GLU A 190 11.09 3.27 1.45
CA GLU A 190 10.79 3.36 2.88
C GLU A 190 9.90 2.21 3.38
N ASP A 191 9.08 1.66 2.50
CA ASP A 191 8.36 0.41 2.70
C ASP A 191 9.31 -0.80 2.80
N ILE A 192 10.25 -0.95 1.87
CA ILE A 192 11.26 -2.00 1.89
C ILE A 192 12.09 -1.91 3.17
N ALA A 193 12.55 -0.71 3.55
CA ALA A 193 13.25 -0.48 4.81
C ALA A 193 12.44 -0.98 6.02
N PHE A 194 11.14 -0.69 6.07
CA PHE A 194 10.27 -1.14 7.15
C PHE A 194 10.20 -2.67 7.22
N TYR A 195 10.02 -3.35 6.08
CA TYR A 195 9.98 -4.82 6.05
C TYR A 195 11.30 -5.44 6.50
N LEU A 196 12.45 -4.89 6.09
CA LEU A 196 13.76 -5.33 6.55
C LEU A 196 13.89 -5.19 8.06
N ASP A 197 13.52 -4.04 8.62
CA ASP A 197 13.62 -3.76 10.05
C ASP A 197 12.65 -4.63 10.87
N ALA A 198 11.43 -4.86 10.37
CA ALA A 198 10.45 -5.73 11.01
C ALA A 198 10.95 -7.19 11.07
N ARG A 199 11.48 -7.69 9.96
CA ARG A 199 12.02 -9.05 9.87
C ARG A 199 13.27 -9.23 10.72
N ALA A 200 14.15 -8.23 10.78
CA ALA A 200 15.33 -8.25 11.66
C ALA A 200 14.95 -8.36 13.15
N LYS A 201 13.74 -7.94 13.52
CA LYS A 201 13.18 -8.10 14.88
C LYS A 201 12.36 -9.39 15.06
N GLY A 202 12.37 -10.29 14.08
CA GLY A 202 11.69 -11.58 14.13
C GLY A 202 10.20 -11.53 13.83
N PHE A 203 9.66 -10.41 13.34
CA PHE A 203 8.26 -10.32 12.97
C PHE A 203 7.96 -11.09 11.67
N LYS A 204 6.82 -11.77 11.64
CA LYS A 204 6.39 -12.58 10.50
C LYS A 204 5.67 -11.71 9.47
N CYS A 205 6.22 -11.66 8.26
CA CYS A 205 5.68 -10.87 7.16
C CYS A 205 5.05 -11.79 6.09
N PHE A 206 3.80 -11.51 5.72
CA PHE A 206 3.07 -12.28 4.71
C PHE A 206 2.42 -11.37 3.67
N ALA A 207 2.11 -11.92 2.51
CA ALA A 207 1.16 -11.36 1.56
C ALA A 207 -0.09 -12.24 1.51
N ASN A 208 -1.27 -11.64 1.48
CA ASN A 208 -2.52 -12.32 1.13
C ASN A 208 -2.94 -11.90 -0.27
N THR A 209 -2.75 -12.78 -1.25
CA THR A 209 -3.01 -12.49 -2.67
C THR A 209 -4.50 -12.62 -3.05
N LEU A 210 -5.39 -12.90 -2.09
CA LEU A 210 -6.82 -12.64 -2.23
C LEU A 210 -7.13 -11.14 -2.23
N VAL A 211 -6.32 -10.35 -1.51
CA VAL A 211 -6.42 -8.89 -1.45
C VAL A 211 -5.72 -8.29 -2.67
N LYS A 212 -6.43 -8.25 -3.79
CA LYS A 212 -5.94 -7.69 -5.06
C LYS A 212 -6.43 -6.26 -5.23
N CYS A 213 -5.56 -5.31 -4.96
CA CYS A 213 -5.87 -3.89 -5.11
C CYS A 213 -5.51 -3.43 -6.52
N ILE A 214 -6.21 -2.40 -7.00
CA ILE A 214 -5.91 -1.78 -8.29
C ILE A 214 -5.09 -0.53 -8.02
N HIS A 215 -3.91 -0.43 -8.63
CA HIS A 215 -3.11 0.79 -8.60
C HIS A 215 -3.53 1.72 -9.74
N ARG A 216 -4.10 2.87 -9.43
CA ARG A 216 -4.54 3.87 -10.40
C ARG A 216 -3.37 4.77 -10.78
N VAL A 217 -2.46 4.29 -11.63
CA VAL A 217 -1.38 5.15 -12.18
C VAL A 217 -1.91 6.19 -13.17
N PHE A 218 -3.05 5.89 -13.79
CA PHE A 218 -3.75 6.74 -14.74
C PHE A 218 -5.22 6.92 -14.30
N PRO A 219 -5.91 7.97 -14.76
CA PRO A 219 -7.37 8.06 -14.67
C PRO A 219 -8.06 6.80 -15.18
N SER A 220 -9.21 6.45 -14.60
CA SER A 220 -9.92 5.19 -14.91
C SER A 220 -10.46 5.11 -16.33
N ASP A 221 -10.65 6.25 -16.99
CA ASP A 221 -11.03 6.36 -18.40
C ASP A 221 -9.84 6.33 -19.37
N ASP A 222 -8.60 6.34 -18.86
CA ASP A 222 -7.40 6.19 -19.67
C ASP A 222 -7.20 4.71 -20.04
N PRO A 223 -7.03 4.35 -21.33
CA PRO A 223 -6.82 2.96 -21.74
C PRO A 223 -5.60 2.29 -21.10
N ARG A 224 -4.60 3.08 -20.68
CA ARG A 224 -3.39 2.57 -19.99
C ARG A 224 -3.70 2.07 -18.59
N SER A 225 -4.80 2.50 -17.97
CA SER A 225 -5.22 2.02 -16.63
C SER A 225 -5.47 0.52 -16.60
N ALA A 226 -5.93 -0.06 -17.72
CA ALA A 226 -6.17 -1.50 -17.87
C ALA A 226 -4.92 -2.36 -17.65
N MET A 227 -3.72 -1.79 -17.82
CA MET A 227 -2.46 -2.52 -17.57
C MET A 227 -2.28 -2.92 -16.10
N PHE A 228 -2.89 -2.17 -15.17
CA PHE A 228 -2.78 -2.40 -13.72
C PHE A 228 -3.97 -3.18 -13.16
N GLU A 229 -4.86 -3.65 -14.03
CA GLU A 229 -5.99 -4.47 -13.61
C GLU A 229 -5.59 -5.94 -13.49
N TRP A 230 -6.11 -6.58 -12.44
CA TRP A 230 -6.00 -8.01 -12.30
C TRP A 230 -6.91 -8.69 -13.32
N ARG A 231 -6.31 -9.41 -14.27
CA ARG A 231 -7.05 -10.32 -15.18
C ARG A 231 -7.93 -11.25 -14.37
N LYS A 232 -9.21 -11.36 -14.79
CA LYS A 232 -10.25 -12.07 -14.03
C LYS A 232 -10.61 -13.40 -14.68
N ARG A 233 -10.22 -13.62 -15.94
CA ARG A 233 -10.71 -14.70 -16.79
C ARG A 233 -9.58 -15.35 -17.59
N ILE A 234 -9.72 -16.65 -17.86
CA ILE A 234 -8.76 -17.39 -18.70
C ILE A 234 -8.84 -16.95 -20.16
N GLU A 235 -9.99 -16.41 -20.57
CA GLU A 235 -10.22 -15.83 -21.89
C GLU A 235 -9.43 -14.52 -22.11
N ASP A 236 -8.97 -13.86 -21.04
CA ASP A 236 -8.08 -12.70 -21.13
C ASP A 236 -6.62 -13.13 -21.44
N TRP A 237 -6.34 -14.43 -21.48
CA TRP A 237 -5.08 -15.06 -21.87
C TRP A 237 -5.10 -15.44 -23.37
N THR A 238 -5.01 -14.43 -24.25
CA THR A 238 -4.94 -14.66 -25.69
C THR A 238 -3.49 -14.55 -26.19
N TYR A 239 -3.04 -15.56 -26.94
CA TYR A 239 -1.76 -15.53 -27.67
C TYR A 239 -2.06 -15.56 -29.17
N ASN A 240 -1.47 -14.62 -29.91
CA ASN A 240 -1.47 -14.70 -31.37
C ASN A 240 -0.41 -15.71 -31.79
N ILE A 241 -0.83 -16.94 -32.09
CA ILE A 241 0.00 -17.91 -32.79
C ILE A 241 -0.02 -17.53 -34.26
N LYS A 242 0.78 -16.53 -34.64
CA LYS A 242 1.06 -16.30 -36.06
C LYS A 242 2.12 -17.30 -36.50
N THR A 243 1.72 -18.23 -37.37
CA THR A 243 2.60 -19.07 -38.20
C THR A 243 3.24 -18.25 -39.30
#